data_AF-A0A2P2ICL9-F1
#
_entry.id   AF-A0A2P2ICL9-F1
#
_cell.length_a   1.000
_cell.length_b   1.000
_cell.length_c   1.000
_cell.angle_alpha   90.00
_cell.angle_beta   90.00
_cell.angle_gamma   90.00
#
_symmetry.space_group_name_H-M   'P 1'
#
loop_
_entity.id
_entity.type
_entity.pdbx_description
1 polymer ?
#
loop_
_entity_poly.entity_id
_entity_poly.type
_entity_poly.pdbx_seq_one_letter_code
_entity_poly.pdbx_strand_id
1 'polypeptide(L)'
;WSLRELAALAEEYEASGALKDLSVQADLARPPAPTYKQDLSDLFDYKYCTDVDLVFQGAVFPVHRAVLASRCPYFQNVLQNFPGYGAQIGVDIRTAGIDIPMFSALLRFLYTGEFNPYDGTSKAHQMRLSNTNLLMQLCEEFGNPN
;
A
#
# COMPACT_ATOMS: atom_id res chain seq x y z
N TRP A 1 7.65 -49.68 32.65
CA TRP A 1 8.30 -49.60 31.33
C TRP A 1 9.61 -50.35 31.34
N SER A 2 9.94 -51.00 30.23
CA SER A 2 11.23 -51.64 30.02
C SER A 2 12.30 -50.61 29.63
N LEU A 3 13.59 -50.93 29.85
CA LEU A 3 14.71 -50.06 29.45
C LEU A 3 14.69 -49.75 27.95
N ARG A 4 14.21 -50.70 27.14
CA ARG A 4 14.05 -50.53 25.69
C ARG A 4 12.94 -49.55 25.34
N GLU A 5 11.81 -49.60 26.04
CA GLU A 5 10.71 -48.64 25.87
C GLU A 5 11.14 -47.23 26.24
N LEU A 6 11.93 -47.06 27.31
CA LEU A 6 12.47 -45.76 27.72
C LEU A 6 13.48 -45.20 26.71
N ALA A 7 14.35 -46.05 26.17
CA ALA A 7 15.32 -45.64 25.15
C ALA A 7 14.61 -45.23 23.84
N ALA A 8 13.60 -46.00 23.41
CA ALA A 8 12.81 -45.67 22.24
C ALA A 8 12.05 -44.35 22.41
N LEU A 9 11.49 -44.09 23.60
CA LEU A 9 10.81 -42.83 23.90
C LEU A 9 11.78 -41.63 23.89
N ALA A 10 13.00 -41.81 24.40
CA ALA A 10 14.03 -40.77 24.38
C ALA A 10 14.47 -40.45 22.95
N GLU A 11 14.69 -41.47 22.12
CA GLU A 11 15.04 -41.31 20.70
C GLU A 11 13.93 -40.60 19.91
N GLU A 12 12.67 -40.98 20.15
CA GLU A 12 11.51 -40.31 19.53
C GLU A 12 11.41 -38.84 19.95
N TYR A 13 11.63 -38.54 21.23
CA TYR A 13 11.63 -37.17 21.74
C TYR A 13 12.73 -36.31 21.09
N GLU A 14 13.94 -36.83 20.99
CA GLU A 14 15.07 -36.14 20.34
C GLU A 14 14.80 -35.92 18.85
N ALA A 15 14.29 -36.93 18.15
CA ALA A 15 13.90 -36.81 16.75
C ALA A 15 12.80 -35.76 16.55
N SER A 16 11.80 -35.73 17.42
CA SER A 16 10.75 -34.71 17.38
C SER A 16 11.29 -33.30 17.66
N GLY A 17 12.27 -33.17 18.56
CA GLY A 17 12.98 -31.91 18.82
C GLY A 17 13.71 -31.41 17.57
N ALA A 18 14.50 -32.29 16.95
CA ALA A 18 15.25 -31.97 15.73
C ALA A 18 14.32 -31.58 14.56
N LEU A 19 13.19 -32.27 14.39
CA LEU A 19 12.20 -31.94 13.36
C LEU A 19 11.57 -30.56 13.60
N LYS A 20 11.27 -30.21 14.85
CA LYS A 20 10.73 -28.90 15.21
C LYS A 20 11.73 -27.79 14.90
N ASP A 21 12.99 -27.98 15.29
CA ASP A 21 14.06 -27.02 15.03
C ASP A 21 14.27 -26.84 13.52
N LEU A 22 14.28 -27.93 12.75
CA LEU A 22 14.39 -27.88 11.29
C LEU A 22 13.22 -27.11 10.66
N SER A 23 11.98 -27.32 11.14
CA SER A 23 10.80 -26.59 10.66
C SER A 23 10.92 -25.08 10.91
N VAL A 24 11.38 -24.68 12.10
CA VAL A 24 11.60 -23.26 12.41
C VAL A 24 12.67 -22.66 11.52
N GLN A 25 13.78 -23.35 11.30
CA GLN A 25 14.84 -22.88 10.41
C GLN A 25 14.37 -22.78 8.96
N ALA A 26 13.57 -23.74 8.48
CA ALA A 26 12.99 -23.71 7.14
C ALA A 26 12.03 -22.53 6.94
N ASP A 27 11.22 -22.20 7.95
CA ASP A 27 10.32 -21.04 7.88
C ASP A 27 11.08 -19.71 7.93
N LEU A 28 12.14 -19.61 8.73
CA LEU A 28 13.01 -18.42 8.77
C LEU A 28 13.85 -18.25 7.49
N ALA A 29 14.23 -19.34 6.85
CA ALA A 29 14.99 -19.30 5.59
C ALA A 29 14.13 -18.92 4.38
N ARG A 30 12.80 -19.03 4.49
CA ARG A 30 11.89 -18.65 3.41
C ARG A 30 11.86 -17.12 3.31
N PRO A 31 12.14 -16.52 2.13
CA PRO A 31 11.96 -15.09 1.97
C PRO A 31 10.48 -14.75 2.24
N PRO A 32 10.19 -13.64 2.93
CA PRO A 32 8.81 -13.24 3.17
C PRO A 32 8.13 -13.07 1.82
N ALA A 33 6.97 -13.73 1.65
CA ALA A 33 6.17 -13.52 0.46
C ALA A 33 5.82 -12.03 0.36
N PRO A 34 5.86 -11.45 -0.85
CA PRO A 34 5.42 -10.07 -1.03
C PRO A 34 3.98 -9.92 -0.53
N THR A 35 3.73 -8.83 0.17
CA THR A 35 2.38 -8.53 0.66
C THR A 35 1.59 -7.86 -0.45
N TYR A 36 0.26 -8.02 -0.44
CA TYR A 36 -0.64 -7.26 -1.32
C TYR A 36 -0.33 -5.76 -1.34
N LYS A 37 0.04 -5.20 -0.18
CA LYS A 37 0.41 -3.80 -0.05
C LYS A 37 1.68 -3.47 -0.85
N GLN A 38 2.67 -4.35 -0.83
CA GLN A 38 3.88 -4.23 -1.63
C GLN A 38 3.55 -4.31 -3.13
N ASP A 39 2.71 -5.27 -3.53
CA ASP A 39 2.31 -5.43 -4.92
C ASP A 39 1.55 -4.18 -5.44
N LEU A 40 0.65 -3.61 -4.62
CA LEU A 40 -0.03 -2.35 -4.97
C LEU A 40 0.91 -1.14 -5.01
N SER A 41 1.90 -1.09 -4.12
CA SER A 41 2.97 -0.08 -4.20
C SER A 41 3.69 -0.18 -5.53
N ASP A 42 4.08 -1.39 -5.93
CA ASP A 42 4.81 -1.63 -7.17
C ASP A 42 3.96 -1.29 -8.41
N LEU A 43 2.66 -1.61 -8.40
CA LEU A 43 1.73 -1.17 -9.45
C LEU A 43 1.73 0.36 -9.61
N PHE A 44 1.75 1.10 -8.50
CA PHE A 44 1.80 2.56 -8.55
C PHE A 44 3.17 3.09 -8.94
N ASP A 45 4.28 2.53 -8.44
CA ASP A 45 5.62 3.07 -8.69
C ASP A 45 6.09 2.79 -10.12
N TYR A 46 5.88 1.56 -10.60
CA TYR A 46 6.32 1.13 -11.93
C TYR A 46 5.28 1.34 -13.03
N LYS A 47 4.10 1.89 -12.69
CA LYS A 47 3.00 2.21 -13.64
C LYS A 47 2.55 1.02 -14.47
N TYR A 48 2.58 -0.19 -13.89
CA TYR A 48 2.15 -1.39 -14.61
C TYR A 48 0.67 -1.33 -14.92
N CYS A 49 0.28 -1.49 -16.19
CA CYS A 49 -1.12 -1.64 -16.61
C CYS A 49 -2.06 -0.48 -16.24
N THR A 50 -1.55 0.75 -16.11
CA THR A 50 -2.39 1.93 -15.86
C THR A 50 -3.34 2.18 -17.03
N ASP A 51 -4.59 2.53 -16.72
CA ASP A 51 -5.69 2.64 -17.69
C ASP A 51 -6.27 4.06 -17.80
N VAL A 52 -5.77 5.00 -16.99
CA VAL A 52 -6.14 6.42 -17.01
C VAL A 52 -4.97 7.31 -16.60
N ASP A 53 -4.92 8.50 -17.18
CA ASP A 53 -3.95 9.53 -16.85
C ASP A 53 -4.65 10.70 -16.16
N LEU A 54 -4.26 11.02 -14.93
CA LEU A 54 -4.72 12.23 -14.25
C LEU A 54 -3.76 13.38 -14.51
N VAL A 55 -4.29 14.55 -14.86
CA VAL A 55 -3.49 15.75 -15.11
C VAL A 55 -3.73 16.73 -13.97
N PHE A 56 -2.73 16.96 -13.13
CA PHE A 56 -2.77 17.89 -12.01
C PHE A 56 -1.66 18.93 -12.13
N GLN A 57 -2.02 20.22 -12.19
CA GLN A 57 -1.07 21.33 -12.38
C GLN A 57 -0.09 21.13 -13.56
N GLY A 58 -0.54 20.48 -14.63
CA GLY A 58 0.27 20.15 -15.80
C GLY A 58 1.16 18.90 -15.68
N ALA A 59 1.25 18.29 -14.49
CA ALA A 59 1.88 17.00 -14.30
C ALA A 59 0.91 15.85 -14.59
N VAL A 60 1.40 14.78 -15.23
CA VAL A 60 0.61 13.60 -15.60
C VAL A 60 0.89 12.47 -14.63
N PHE A 61 -0.18 11.84 -14.15
CA PHE A 61 -0.17 10.73 -13.21
C PHE A 61 -0.90 9.52 -13.80
N PRO A 62 -0.16 8.55 -14.36
CA PRO A 62 -0.75 7.28 -14.80
C PRO A 62 -1.20 6.46 -13.59
N VAL A 63 -2.47 6.06 -13.57
CA VAL A 63 -3.11 5.38 -12.43
C VAL A 63 -4.14 4.34 -12.88
N HIS A 64 -4.69 3.61 -11.91
CA HIS A 64 -5.70 2.57 -12.10
C HIS A 64 -7.07 3.06 -11.66
N ARG A 65 -8.02 3.04 -12.59
CA ARG A 65 -9.41 3.45 -12.34
C ARG A 65 -10.06 2.63 -11.23
N ALA A 66 -9.86 1.31 -11.25
CA ALA A 66 -10.45 0.38 -10.28
C ALA A 66 -9.96 0.65 -8.84
N VAL A 67 -8.67 0.95 -8.67
CA VAL A 67 -8.10 1.27 -7.36
C VAL A 67 -8.66 2.60 -6.87
N LEU A 68 -8.56 3.67 -7.66
CA LEU A 68 -9.03 4.99 -7.21
C LEU A 68 -10.54 5.02 -6.94
N ALA A 69 -11.35 4.43 -7.82
CA ALA A 69 -12.81 4.42 -7.67
C ALA A 69 -13.30 3.60 -6.45
N SER A 70 -12.56 2.57 -6.05
CA SER A 70 -12.92 1.78 -4.86
C SER A 70 -12.49 2.42 -3.54
N ARG A 71 -11.43 3.24 -3.59
CA ARG A 71 -10.79 3.82 -2.40
C ARG A 71 -11.18 5.29 -2.18
N CYS A 72 -11.81 5.96 -3.15
CA CYS A 72 -12.13 7.38 -3.06
C CYS A 72 -13.43 7.71 -3.82
N PRO A 73 -14.51 8.10 -3.11
CA PRO A 73 -15.78 8.49 -3.73
C PRO A 73 -15.66 9.63 -4.75
N TYR A 74 -14.78 10.61 -4.52
CA TYR A 74 -14.53 11.66 -5.51
C TYR A 74 -13.99 11.08 -6.82
N PHE A 75 -12.95 10.26 -6.77
CA PHE A 75 -12.40 9.65 -7.99
C PHE A 75 -13.41 8.69 -8.62
N GLN A 76 -14.23 7.99 -7.83
CA GLN A 76 -15.33 7.19 -8.36
C GLN A 76 -16.26 8.03 -9.25
N ASN A 77 -16.73 9.17 -8.75
CA ASN A 77 -17.61 10.07 -9.49
C ASN A 77 -16.92 10.70 -10.71
N VAL A 78 -15.69 11.19 -10.54
CA VAL A 78 -14.91 11.77 -11.64
C VAL A 78 -14.73 10.76 -12.76
N LEU A 79 -14.29 9.53 -12.44
CA LEU A 79 -14.00 8.50 -13.43
C LEU A 79 -15.27 7.99 -14.13
N GLN A 80 -16.41 7.92 -13.45
CA GLN A 80 -17.69 7.54 -14.08
C GLN A 80 -18.09 8.47 -15.24
N ASN A 81 -17.74 9.75 -15.15
CA ASN A 81 -18.04 10.73 -16.20
C ASN A 81 -17.12 10.62 -17.43
N PHE A 82 -16.03 9.83 -17.35
CA PHE A 82 -15.06 9.64 -18.43
C PHE A 82 -14.85 8.14 -18.72
N PRO A 83 -15.73 7.50 -19.51
CA PRO A 83 -15.70 6.05 -19.75
C PRO A 83 -14.61 5.58 -20.72
N GLY A 84 -13.89 6.49 -21.39
CA GLY A 84 -12.82 6.12 -22.31
C GLY A 84 -11.57 5.59 -21.59
N TYR A 85 -11.07 4.43 -22.01
CA TYR A 85 -9.75 3.93 -21.60
C TYR A 85 -8.65 4.80 -22.21
N GLY A 86 -7.61 5.14 -21.43
CA GLY A 86 -6.53 6.04 -21.87
C GLY A 86 -6.94 7.51 -21.93
N ALA A 87 -8.06 7.91 -21.31
CA ALA A 87 -8.44 9.30 -21.19
C ALA A 87 -7.45 10.07 -20.29
N GLN A 88 -7.11 11.29 -20.69
CA GLN A 88 -6.48 12.28 -19.82
C GLN A 88 -7.57 13.07 -19.11
N ILE A 89 -7.57 13.05 -17.79
CA ILE A 89 -8.58 13.70 -16.96
C ILE A 89 -7.89 14.79 -16.15
N GLY A 90 -8.27 16.05 -16.41
CA GLY A 90 -7.84 17.18 -15.59
C GLY A 90 -8.43 17.07 -14.19
N VAL A 91 -7.57 17.11 -13.17
CA VAL A 91 -7.96 17.14 -11.76
C VAL A 91 -7.63 18.53 -11.22
N ASP A 92 -8.66 19.22 -10.71
CA ASP A 92 -8.52 20.49 -10.01
C ASP A 92 -8.84 20.27 -8.53
N ILE A 93 -7.83 20.43 -7.68
CA ILE A 93 -7.94 20.28 -6.23
C ILE A 93 -7.77 21.65 -5.61
N ARG A 94 -8.79 22.10 -4.88
CA ARG A 94 -8.84 23.47 -4.33
C ARG A 94 -8.28 23.54 -2.91
N THR A 95 -7.94 22.41 -2.30
CA THR A 95 -7.34 22.35 -0.98
C THR A 95 -5.99 23.09 -0.98
N ALA A 96 -5.89 24.11 -0.12
CA ALA A 96 -4.65 24.86 0.04
C ALA A 96 -3.54 23.95 0.59
N GLY A 97 -2.36 23.99 -0.03
CA GLY A 97 -1.19 23.20 0.39
C GLY A 97 -0.99 21.88 -0.36
N ILE A 98 -1.80 21.58 -1.38
CA ILE A 98 -1.55 20.43 -2.27
C ILE A 98 -0.74 20.89 -3.48
N ASP A 99 0.53 20.54 -3.44
CA ASP A 99 1.42 20.61 -4.58
C ASP A 99 1.54 19.23 -5.27
N ILE A 100 2.31 19.18 -6.36
CA ILE A 100 2.51 17.98 -7.18
C ILE A 100 3.03 16.79 -6.33
N PRO A 101 4.07 16.93 -5.47
CA PRO A 101 4.51 15.86 -4.57
C PRO A 101 3.41 15.40 -3.60
N MET A 102 2.66 16.33 -3.02
CA MET A 102 1.58 16.00 -2.08
C MET A 102 0.47 15.21 -2.77
N PHE A 103 0.12 15.58 -4.00
CA PHE A 103 -0.84 14.86 -4.81
C PHE A 103 -0.35 13.44 -5.14
N SER A 104 0.93 13.27 -5.50
CA SER A 104 1.54 11.96 -5.70
C SER A 104 1.45 11.08 -4.45
N ALA A 105 1.73 11.66 -3.28
CA ALA A 105 1.65 10.97 -2.00
C ALA A 105 0.22 10.58 -1.62
N LEU A 106 -0.76 11.44 -1.95
CA LEU A 106 -2.18 11.13 -1.79
C LEU A 106 -2.59 9.93 -2.65
N LEU A 107 -2.17 9.92 -3.92
CA LEU A 107 -2.43 8.78 -4.81
C LEU A 107 -1.79 7.51 -4.24
N ARG A 108 -0.52 7.56 -3.82
CA ARG A 108 0.17 6.42 -3.19
C ARG A 108 -0.54 5.93 -1.92
N PHE A 109 -1.09 6.84 -1.11
CA PHE A 109 -1.91 6.49 0.04
C PHE A 109 -3.17 5.73 -0.34
N LEU A 110 -3.84 6.07 -1.45
CA LEU A 110 -5.00 5.32 -1.92
C LEU A 110 -4.65 3.86 -2.31
N TYR A 111 -3.43 3.61 -2.78
CA TYR A 111 -2.94 2.25 -3.06
C TYR A 111 -2.52 1.50 -1.81
N THR A 112 -1.82 2.15 -0.87
CA THR A 112 -1.08 1.46 0.18
C THR A 112 -1.63 1.64 1.58
N GLY A 113 -2.52 2.61 1.78
CA GLY A 113 -2.99 3.05 3.09
C GLY A 113 -1.95 3.82 3.91
N GLU A 114 -0.76 4.09 3.35
CA GLU A 114 0.30 4.83 4.04
C GLU A 114 0.56 6.17 3.38
N PHE A 115 0.47 7.22 4.18
CA PHE A 115 0.70 8.58 3.72
C PHE A 115 2.10 9.03 4.13
N ASN A 116 3.00 9.07 3.16
CA ASN A 116 4.33 9.65 3.33
C ASN A 116 4.60 10.70 2.22
N PRO A 117 4.37 11.99 2.50
CA PRO A 117 4.53 13.04 1.49
C PRO A 117 5.97 13.40 1.15
N TYR A 118 6.96 12.82 1.84
CA TYR A 118 8.36 13.05 1.56
C TYR A 118 9.12 11.72 1.48
N ASP A 119 9.44 11.31 0.27
CA ASP A 119 10.48 10.32 0.02
C ASP A 119 11.84 10.98 0.29
N GLY A 120 12.35 10.88 1.52
CA GLY A 120 13.79 10.94 1.76
C GLY A 120 14.42 12.09 2.57
N THR A 121 13.72 13.16 2.99
CA THR A 121 14.40 14.22 3.81
C THR A 121 13.58 14.75 4.99
N SER A 122 13.96 14.29 6.19
CA SER A 122 14.02 15.02 7.47
C SER A 122 12.87 15.96 7.85
N LYS A 123 11.91 15.45 8.64
CA LYS A 123 11.28 16.04 9.87
C LYS A 123 9.95 15.33 10.19
N ALA A 124 10.04 14.11 10.74
CA ALA A 124 8.91 13.17 10.80
C ALA A 124 7.80 13.47 11.84
N HIS A 125 8.08 14.24 12.91
CA HIS A 125 7.16 14.28 14.06
C HIS A 125 6.20 15.48 14.08
N GLN A 126 6.65 16.67 13.68
CA GLN A 126 5.80 17.88 13.68
C GLN A 126 4.89 17.95 12.44
N MET A 127 5.26 17.26 11.36
CA MET A 127 4.53 17.24 10.09
C MET A 127 3.44 16.17 10.03
N ARG A 128 3.51 15.14 10.87
CA ARG A 128 2.46 14.12 10.97
C ARG A 128 1.10 14.71 11.31
N LEU A 129 1.05 15.71 12.20
CA LEU A 129 -0.20 16.35 12.63
C LEU A 129 -0.80 17.28 11.54
N SER A 130 0.05 18.01 10.81
CA SER A 130 -0.42 18.80 9.65
C SER A 130 -0.90 17.88 8.54
N ASN A 131 -0.23 16.76 8.33
CA ASN A 131 -0.61 15.76 7.33
C ASN A 131 -1.91 15.05 7.70
N THR A 132 -2.18 14.76 8.97
CA THR A 132 -3.48 14.22 9.40
C THR A 132 -4.62 15.22 9.25
N ASN A 133 -4.37 16.51 9.50
CA ASN A 133 -5.37 17.55 9.27
C ASN A 133 -5.65 17.73 7.78
N LEU A 134 -4.61 17.70 6.94
CA LEU A 134 -4.78 17.74 5.49
C LEU A 134 -5.47 16.48 4.96
N LEU A 135 -5.12 15.29 5.47
CA LEU A 135 -5.86 14.06 5.15
C LEU A 135 -7.32 14.15 5.58
N MET A 136 -7.63 14.74 6.74
CA MET A 136 -9.03 14.99 7.14
C MET A 136 -9.73 15.97 6.19
N GLN A 137 -9.08 17.06 5.81
CA GLN A 137 -9.63 18.01 4.81
C GLN A 137 -9.84 17.32 3.45
N LEU A 138 -8.93 16.42 3.07
CA LEU A 138 -9.06 15.63 1.86
C LEU A 138 -10.15 14.57 1.99
N CYS A 139 -10.36 13.98 3.16
CA CYS A 139 -11.50 13.11 3.42
C CYS A 139 -12.83 13.89 3.38
N GLU A 140 -12.84 15.16 3.82
CA GLU A 140 -14.00 16.04 3.69
C GLU A 140 -14.27 16.41 2.22
N GLU A 141 -13.23 16.68 1.43
CA GLU A 141 -13.35 17.06 0.02
C GLU A 141 -13.60 15.86 -0.91
N PHE A 142 -13.01 14.70 -0.58
CA PHE A 142 -12.99 13.52 -1.45
C PHE A 142 -13.80 12.32 -0.94
N GLY A 143 -14.35 12.42 0.27
CA GLY A 143 -14.99 11.32 0.99
C GLY A 143 -13.98 10.45 1.72
N ASN A 144 -14.41 9.80 2.82
CA ASN A 144 -13.55 8.89 3.57
C ASN A 144 -13.09 7.72 2.68
N PRO A 145 -11.77 7.44 2.60
CA PRO A 145 -11.30 6.20 2.03
C PRO A 145 -11.79 5.04 2.91
N ASN A 146 -12.41 4.04 2.30
CA ASN A 146 -12.92 2.85 2.99
C ASN A 146 -11.81 2.05 3.69
#